data_AF-A0A9P4LYB1-F1
#
_entry.id   AF-A0A9P4LYB1-F1
#
_cell.length_a   1.000
_cell.length_b   1.000
_cell.length_c   1.000
_cell.angle_alpha   90.00
_cell.angle_beta   90.00
_cell.angle_gamma   90.00
#
_symmetry.space_group_name_H-M   'P 1'
#
loop_
_entity.id
_entity.type
_entity.pdbx_description
1 polymer ?
#
loop_
_entity_poly.entity_id
_entity_poly.type
_entity_poly.pdbx_seq_one_letter_code
_entity_poly.pdbx_strand_id
1 'polypeptide(L)'
;MSVSLGKRKRAEKSTKVARRKVPAKSPEPSDNEDLQAAFRRAFEAKFKPLDDSVNLPTPKPAETIPEPSEDEEKDSDWDGIAEEDDEPKVEVIEHADISRKQRASRDELKAFMSSKPPSSKPTTVPTTKKKAATDAGSDDDAEATNLKNDLALQRLLTESHLLDPTSSLNPAGSNRHKAMDLRLQSLGAKTSILKQEKMPMSHRKGIVAKASQKEDKRRREAKENGIILEALRKEHVEPKKRERGVGGPGVGRFKNGALNLSQRDVASITGGSRGGKGGKRGRR
;
A
#
# COMPACT_ATOMS: atom_id res chain seq x y z
N MET A 1 26.80 5.61 -61.35
CA MET A 1 26.45 4.18 -61.49
C MET A 1 25.48 3.82 -60.38
N SER A 2 24.18 3.85 -60.68
CA SER A 2 23.08 3.63 -59.73
C SER A 2 22.62 2.17 -59.78
N VAL A 3 22.76 1.44 -58.67
CA VAL A 3 22.38 0.03 -58.59
C VAL A 3 21.00 -0.08 -57.96
N SER A 4 19.99 -0.34 -58.79
CA SER A 4 18.61 -0.60 -58.39
C SER A 4 18.48 -2.01 -57.80
N LEU A 5 18.29 -2.11 -56.49
CA LEU A 5 18.03 -3.39 -55.82
C LEU A 5 16.59 -3.83 -56.10
N GLY A 6 16.47 -4.80 -57.01
CA GLY A 6 15.22 -5.43 -57.42
C GLY A 6 14.48 -6.13 -56.28
N LYS A 7 13.15 -5.96 -56.28
CA LYS A 7 12.19 -6.59 -55.38
C LYS A 7 12.24 -8.11 -55.57
N ARG A 8 12.80 -8.84 -54.60
CA ARG A 8 12.73 -10.31 -54.57
C ARG A 8 11.50 -10.78 -53.80
N LYS A 9 10.59 -11.42 -54.54
CA LYS A 9 9.40 -12.15 -54.11
C LYS A 9 9.85 -13.35 -53.25
N ARG A 10 9.54 -13.35 -51.95
CA ARG A 10 9.81 -14.49 -51.05
C ARG A 10 8.77 -15.57 -51.33
N ALA A 11 9.19 -16.71 -51.85
CA ALA A 11 8.36 -17.91 -51.94
C ALA A 11 8.23 -18.53 -50.54
N GLU A 12 6.99 -18.70 -50.08
CA GLU A 12 6.66 -19.39 -48.83
C GLU A 12 6.79 -20.90 -49.02
N LYS A 13 7.57 -21.56 -48.17
CA LYS A 13 7.59 -23.02 -48.04
C LYS A 13 6.52 -23.42 -47.02
N SER A 14 5.49 -24.10 -47.49
CA SER A 14 4.41 -24.68 -46.68
C SER A 14 4.89 -25.96 -45.99
N THR A 15 5.25 -25.86 -44.71
CA THR A 15 5.46 -27.02 -43.84
C THR A 15 4.14 -27.34 -43.14
N LYS A 16 3.45 -28.40 -43.58
CA LYS A 16 2.28 -28.95 -42.90
C LYS A 16 2.73 -29.64 -41.61
N VAL A 17 2.50 -29.00 -40.47
CA VAL A 17 2.58 -29.62 -39.13
C VAL A 17 1.15 -29.87 -38.65
N ALA A 18 0.84 -31.12 -38.35
CA ALA A 18 -0.45 -31.56 -37.85
C ALA A 18 -0.80 -30.87 -36.52
N ARG A 19 -1.82 -30.01 -36.54
CA ARG A 19 -2.43 -29.44 -35.33
C ARG A 19 -3.56 -30.34 -34.86
N ARG A 20 -3.45 -30.84 -33.64
CA ARG A 20 -4.56 -31.41 -32.86
C ARG A 20 -5.67 -30.36 -32.75
N LYS A 21 -6.91 -30.72 -33.13
CA LYS A 21 -8.10 -29.90 -32.93
C LYS A 21 -8.39 -29.79 -31.43
N VAL A 22 -8.22 -28.59 -30.89
CA VAL A 22 -8.87 -28.16 -29.65
C VAL A 22 -9.98 -27.20 -30.11
N PRO A 23 -11.25 -27.39 -29.72
CA PRO A 23 -12.31 -26.48 -30.15
C PRO A 23 -12.13 -25.13 -29.48
N ALA A 24 -11.67 -24.14 -30.25
CA ALA A 24 -11.81 -22.74 -29.92
C ALA A 24 -13.24 -22.33 -30.26
N LYS A 25 -14.12 -22.27 -29.24
CA LYS A 25 -15.43 -21.63 -29.38
C LYS A 25 -15.22 -20.13 -29.13
N SER A 26 -15.21 -19.35 -30.20
CA SER A 26 -15.55 -17.93 -30.12
C SER A 26 -16.99 -17.82 -29.58
N PRO A 27 -17.29 -16.91 -28.64
CA PRO A 27 -18.67 -16.73 -28.20
C PRO A 27 -19.46 -16.13 -29.36
N GLU A 28 -20.25 -16.98 -30.01
CA GLU A 28 -21.37 -16.56 -30.84
C GLU A 28 -22.29 -15.66 -29.98
N PRO A 29 -22.97 -14.65 -30.55
CA PRO A 29 -23.87 -13.78 -29.78
C PRO A 29 -24.99 -14.54 -29.05
N SER A 30 -25.29 -15.78 -29.46
CA SER A 30 -26.26 -16.68 -28.81
C SER A 30 -25.82 -17.18 -27.43
N ASP A 31 -24.51 -17.37 -27.19
CA ASP A 31 -24.03 -17.90 -25.90
C ASP A 31 -24.27 -16.90 -24.75
N ASN A 32 -24.35 -15.60 -25.05
CA ASN A 32 -24.68 -14.58 -24.07
C ASN A 32 -26.16 -14.61 -23.67
N GLU A 33 -27.06 -14.95 -24.60
CA GLU A 33 -28.49 -15.07 -24.35
C GLU A 33 -28.80 -16.30 -23.49
N ASP A 34 -28.13 -17.42 -23.77
CA ASP A 34 -28.24 -18.65 -22.97
C ASP A 34 -27.73 -18.45 -21.54
N LEU A 35 -26.63 -17.71 -21.36
CA LEU A 35 -26.12 -17.35 -20.04
C LEU A 35 -27.09 -16.41 -19.30
N GLN A 36 -27.64 -15.41 -19.97
CA GLN A 36 -28.64 -14.51 -19.38
C GLN A 36 -29.92 -15.25 -18.99
N ALA A 37 -30.38 -16.21 -19.80
CA ALA A 37 -31.52 -17.06 -19.48
C ALA A 37 -31.25 -17.96 -18.27
N ALA A 38 -30.04 -18.51 -18.14
CA ALA A 38 -29.63 -19.28 -16.97
C ALA A 38 -29.61 -18.43 -15.70
N PHE A 39 -29.12 -17.18 -15.78
CA PHE A 39 -29.14 -16.24 -14.65
C PHE A 39 -30.56 -15.81 -14.27
N ARG A 40 -31.44 -15.52 -15.24
CA ARG A 40 -32.85 -15.19 -14.97
C ARG A 40 -33.57 -16.33 -14.27
N ARG A 41 -33.42 -17.57 -14.75
CA ARG A 41 -34.01 -18.75 -14.13
C ARG A 41 -33.51 -18.98 -12.70
N ALA A 42 -32.21 -18.78 -12.46
CA ALA A 42 -31.63 -18.90 -11.11
C ALA A 42 -32.09 -17.75 -10.18
N PHE A 43 -32.32 -16.56 -10.74
CA PHE A 43 -32.82 -15.40 -10.00
C PHE A 43 -34.29 -15.57 -9.64
N GLU A 44 -35.15 -15.95 -10.58
CA GLU A 44 -36.59 -16.24 -10.35
C GLU A 44 -36.80 -17.40 -9.37
N ALA A 45 -35.92 -18.39 -9.37
CA ALA A 45 -35.97 -19.49 -8.39
C ALA A 45 -35.62 -19.04 -6.96
N LYS A 46 -34.77 -18.00 -6.82
CA LYS A 46 -34.37 -17.46 -5.52
C LYS A 46 -35.27 -16.32 -5.05
N PHE A 47 -35.82 -15.56 -5.98
CA PHE A 47 -36.66 -14.41 -5.76
C PHE A 47 -37.93 -14.63 -6.55
N LYS A 48 -39.00 -15.03 -5.85
CA LYS A 48 -40.32 -15.05 -6.46
C LYS A 48 -40.61 -13.66 -7.03
N PRO A 49 -41.15 -13.54 -8.25
CA PRO A 49 -41.60 -12.27 -8.77
C PRO A 49 -42.51 -11.60 -7.73
N LEU A 50 -42.24 -10.34 -7.41
CA LEU A 50 -43.16 -9.54 -6.60
C LEU A 50 -44.41 -9.34 -7.46
N ASP A 51 -45.59 -9.62 -6.91
CA ASP A 51 -46.84 -9.38 -7.61
C ASP A 51 -46.98 -7.88 -7.91
N ASP A 52 -47.13 -7.54 -9.19
CA ASP A 52 -47.34 -6.18 -9.69
C ASP A 52 -48.74 -5.66 -9.30
N SER A 53 -48.98 -5.48 -8.00
CA SER A 53 -50.18 -4.80 -7.50
C SER A 53 -49.92 -4.15 -6.15
N VAL A 54 -48.96 -3.23 -6.08
CA VAL A 54 -49.00 -2.14 -5.10
C VAL A 54 -48.64 -0.85 -5.83
N ASN A 55 -49.66 -0.03 -6.07
CA ASN A 55 -49.54 1.31 -6.62
C ASN A 55 -48.58 2.14 -5.75
N LEU A 56 -47.38 2.41 -6.24
CA LEU A 56 -46.54 3.49 -5.73
C LEU A 56 -46.72 4.72 -6.64
N PRO A 57 -46.87 5.93 -6.06
CA PRO A 57 -47.11 7.14 -6.82
C PRO A 57 -45.89 7.55 -7.66
N THR A 58 -46.17 7.99 -8.88
CA THR A 58 -45.22 8.45 -9.88
C THR A 58 -44.48 9.73 -9.43
N PRO A 59 -43.15 9.84 -9.64
CA PRO A 59 -42.44 11.10 -9.45
C PRO A 59 -42.64 12.05 -10.64
N LYS A 60 -42.97 13.32 -10.35
CA LYS A 60 -43.04 14.42 -11.32
C LYS A 60 -41.63 14.91 -11.72
N PRO A 61 -41.43 15.42 -12.95
CA PRO A 61 -40.12 15.84 -13.45
C PRO A 61 -39.72 17.25 -12.97
N ALA A 62 -38.41 17.48 -12.96
CA ALA A 62 -37.71 18.65 -12.44
C ALA A 62 -37.76 19.89 -13.36
N GLU A 63 -37.91 21.09 -12.77
CA GLU A 63 -37.49 22.36 -13.36
C GLU A 63 -36.94 23.34 -12.29
N THR A 64 -35.71 23.81 -12.55
CA THR A 64 -35.12 25.16 -12.30
C THR A 64 -34.76 25.66 -10.87
N ILE A 65 -33.48 26.07 -10.75
CA ILE A 65 -32.76 26.80 -9.68
C ILE A 65 -32.95 28.32 -9.92
N PRO A 66 -33.14 29.25 -8.92
CA PRO A 66 -32.04 29.74 -8.05
C PRO A 66 -32.37 30.19 -6.60
N GLU A 67 -31.32 30.18 -5.75
CA GLU A 67 -31.14 30.88 -4.45
C GLU A 67 -31.35 32.43 -4.55
N PRO A 68 -31.45 33.27 -3.48
CA PRO A 68 -30.89 33.14 -2.10
C PRO A 68 -31.74 33.75 -0.93
N SER A 69 -31.13 33.90 0.27
CA SER A 69 -31.44 34.79 1.43
C SER A 69 -32.63 34.40 2.33
N GLU A 70 -32.73 34.71 3.63
CA GLU A 70 -31.93 35.20 4.78
C GLU A 70 -32.92 35.08 5.97
N ASP A 71 -32.43 34.88 7.21
CA ASP A 71 -33.14 35.18 8.47
C ASP A 71 -34.42 34.33 8.80
N GLU A 72 -34.86 34.03 10.02
CA GLU A 72 -34.56 34.52 11.37
C GLU A 72 -35.15 33.50 12.39
N GLU A 73 -34.82 33.77 13.65
CA GLU A 73 -35.10 33.14 14.95
C GLU A 73 -36.50 32.58 15.30
N LYS A 74 -36.48 31.62 16.25
CA LYS A 74 -37.35 31.35 17.42
C LYS A 74 -38.88 31.47 17.28
N ASP A 75 -39.60 30.47 17.81
CA ASP A 75 -40.43 30.67 19.01
C ASP A 75 -41.05 29.36 19.56
N SER A 76 -41.10 29.32 20.89
CA SER A 76 -41.76 28.34 21.75
C SER A 76 -43.28 28.55 21.80
N ASP A 77 -43.95 27.55 22.40
CA ASP A 77 -45.30 27.58 23.01
C ASP A 77 -46.46 26.98 22.19
N TRP A 78 -46.84 25.76 22.57
CA TRP A 78 -48.25 25.40 22.69
C TRP A 78 -48.46 24.66 24.01
N ASP A 79 -49.04 25.41 24.96
CA ASP A 79 -49.58 24.98 26.25
C ASP A 79 -51.10 24.72 26.14
N GLY A 80 -51.59 23.70 26.85
CA GLY A 80 -53.01 23.52 27.17
C GLY A 80 -53.75 22.41 26.42
N ILE A 81 -54.05 21.32 27.14
CA ILE A 81 -55.41 21.04 27.66
C ILE A 81 -55.26 20.05 28.81
N ALA A 82 -55.57 20.55 30.01
CA ALA A 82 -55.98 19.75 31.14
C ALA A 82 -57.51 19.67 31.10
N GLU A 83 -58.06 18.47 30.94
CA GLU A 83 -59.45 18.19 31.26
C GLU A 83 -59.54 16.78 31.83
N GLU A 84 -59.99 16.75 33.06
CA GLU A 84 -60.28 15.62 33.92
C GLU A 84 -61.61 15.03 33.45
N ASP A 85 -61.56 13.86 32.80
CA ASP A 85 -62.73 13.03 32.56
C ASP A 85 -62.38 11.56 32.88
N ASP A 86 -63.08 11.06 33.90
CA ASP A 86 -63.09 9.67 34.34
C ASP A 86 -63.77 8.79 33.29
N GLU A 87 -63.00 8.30 32.31
CA GLU A 87 -63.39 7.18 31.46
C GLU A 87 -62.61 5.91 31.83
N PRO A 88 -63.22 4.71 31.81
CA PRO A 88 -62.54 3.48 32.18
C PRO A 88 -61.38 3.22 31.22
N LYS A 89 -60.16 3.37 31.73
CA LYS A 89 -58.90 3.10 31.05
C LYS A 89 -58.88 1.64 30.60
N VAL A 90 -59.18 1.38 29.32
CA VAL A 90 -59.13 0.02 28.75
C VAL A 90 -57.66 -0.40 28.68
N GLU A 91 -57.26 -1.38 29.50
CA GLU A 91 -55.96 -2.06 29.35
C GLU A 91 -56.01 -3.03 28.17
N VAL A 92 -55.53 -2.58 27.01
CA VAL A 92 -55.25 -3.46 25.89
C VAL A 92 -53.89 -4.11 26.10
N ILE A 93 -53.88 -5.36 26.57
CA ILE A 93 -52.65 -6.16 26.61
C ILE A 93 -52.46 -6.81 25.24
N GLU A 94 -51.70 -6.16 24.38
CA GLU A 94 -51.24 -6.77 23.13
C GLU A 94 -50.13 -7.78 23.46
N HIS A 95 -50.47 -9.07 23.39
CA HIS A 95 -49.45 -10.11 23.29
C HIS A 95 -48.88 -10.07 21.87
N ALA A 96 -47.85 -9.25 21.65
CA ALA A 96 -47.00 -9.44 20.49
C ALA A 96 -46.44 -10.86 20.57
N ASP A 97 -46.84 -11.74 19.66
CA ASP A 97 -46.38 -13.13 19.52
C ASP A 97 -44.89 -13.19 19.13
N ILE A 98 -44.03 -12.57 19.93
CA ILE A 98 -42.58 -12.65 19.82
C ILE A 98 -42.09 -13.56 20.93
N SER A 99 -42.62 -14.79 20.94
CA SER A 99 -41.88 -15.92 21.47
C SER A 99 -41.31 -16.69 20.29
N ARG A 100 -40.30 -16.11 19.62
CA ARG A 100 -39.27 -16.96 19.02
C ARG A 100 -38.64 -17.69 20.21
N LYS A 101 -39.19 -18.86 20.54
CA LYS A 101 -38.63 -19.77 21.54
C LYS A 101 -37.14 -19.84 21.27
N GLN A 102 -36.33 -19.22 22.13
CA GLN A 102 -34.89 -19.29 22.00
C GLN A 102 -34.57 -20.78 22.05
N ARG A 103 -34.13 -21.33 20.91
CA ARG A 103 -33.68 -22.71 20.89
C ARG A 103 -32.50 -22.76 21.85
N ALA A 104 -32.67 -23.51 22.93
CA ALA A 104 -31.62 -23.71 23.92
C ALA A 104 -30.32 -24.08 23.19
N SER A 105 -29.20 -23.53 23.66
CA SER A 105 -27.92 -23.80 23.02
C SER A 105 -27.64 -25.31 23.02
N ARG A 106 -26.85 -25.82 22.07
CA ARG A 106 -26.54 -27.26 21.97
C ARG A 106 -25.98 -27.81 23.28
N ASP A 107 -25.31 -26.97 24.07
CA ASP A 107 -24.72 -27.35 25.35
C ASP A 107 -25.75 -27.37 26.48
N GLU A 108 -26.74 -26.47 26.48
CA GLU A 108 -27.92 -26.55 27.37
C GLU A 108 -28.75 -27.81 27.10
N LEU A 109 -29.00 -28.13 25.83
CA LEU A 109 -29.71 -29.35 25.43
C LEU A 109 -28.98 -30.61 25.88
N LYS A 110 -27.65 -30.65 25.78
CA LYS A 110 -26.85 -31.79 26.27
C LYS A 110 -26.89 -31.91 27.78
N ALA A 111 -26.78 -30.80 28.51
CA ALA A 111 -26.85 -30.82 29.96
C ALA A 111 -28.23 -31.34 30.41
N PHE A 112 -29.30 -30.82 29.80
CA PHE A 112 -30.68 -31.18 30.12
C PHE A 112 -31.05 -32.61 29.72
N MET A 113 -30.61 -33.10 28.55
CA MET A 113 -30.95 -34.44 28.05
C MET A 113 -29.96 -35.53 28.51
N SER A 114 -28.91 -35.18 29.25
CA SER A 114 -28.02 -36.19 29.84
C SER A 114 -28.59 -36.68 31.17
N SER A 115 -28.35 -37.95 31.52
CA SER A 115 -28.81 -38.58 32.76
C SER A 115 -28.15 -38.03 34.05
N LYS A 116 -27.38 -36.94 33.95
CA LYS A 116 -26.65 -36.33 35.07
C LYS A 116 -27.42 -35.08 35.53
N PRO A 117 -27.80 -34.99 36.81
CA PRO A 117 -28.56 -33.84 37.30
C PRO A 117 -27.75 -32.54 37.17
N PRO A 118 -28.38 -31.40 36.84
CA PRO A 118 -27.70 -30.11 36.77
C PRO A 118 -27.15 -29.74 38.15
N SER A 119 -25.84 -29.52 38.26
CA SER A 119 -25.19 -29.13 39.52
C SER A 119 -25.37 -27.63 39.78
N SER A 120 -25.76 -27.25 41.00
CA SER A 120 -26.10 -25.87 41.41
C SER A 120 -24.92 -24.89 41.47
N LYS A 121 -23.70 -25.36 41.18
CA LYS A 121 -22.53 -24.49 41.03
C LYS A 121 -22.39 -24.17 39.55
N PRO A 122 -22.41 -22.90 39.12
CA PRO A 122 -22.06 -22.55 37.76
C PRO A 122 -20.61 -23.00 37.58
N THR A 123 -20.44 -24.16 36.96
CA THR A 123 -19.13 -24.57 36.50
C THR A 123 -18.91 -23.68 35.31
N THR A 124 -18.26 -22.54 35.55
CA THR A 124 -17.48 -21.87 34.52
C THR A 124 -16.47 -22.92 34.08
N VAL A 125 -16.89 -23.78 33.15
CA VAL A 125 -15.95 -24.58 32.39
C VAL A 125 -14.99 -23.53 31.85
N PRO A 126 -13.69 -23.53 32.25
CA PRO A 126 -12.74 -22.70 31.54
C PRO A 126 -12.93 -23.15 30.11
N THR A 127 -13.36 -22.21 29.27
CA THR A 127 -13.49 -22.39 27.83
C THR A 127 -12.33 -23.25 27.45
N THR A 128 -12.62 -24.51 27.16
CA THR A 128 -11.59 -25.52 26.93
C THR A 128 -10.68 -24.84 25.95
N LYS A 129 -9.42 -24.59 26.37
CA LYS A 129 -8.35 -24.24 25.47
C LYS A 129 -8.64 -25.11 24.27
N LYS A 130 -9.11 -24.49 23.17
CA LYS A 130 -9.28 -25.23 21.92
C LYS A 130 -7.94 -25.92 21.85
N LYS A 131 -7.95 -27.26 21.95
CA LYS A 131 -6.76 -28.01 21.67
C LYS A 131 -6.36 -27.44 20.33
N ALA A 132 -5.27 -26.68 20.31
CA ALA A 132 -4.49 -26.47 19.12
C ALA A 132 -4.07 -27.91 18.80
N ALA A 133 -5.00 -28.62 18.17
CA ALA A 133 -4.74 -29.85 17.48
C ALA A 133 -3.80 -29.35 16.41
N THR A 134 -2.51 -29.40 16.71
CA THR A 134 -1.40 -29.43 15.75
C THR A 134 -1.85 -29.03 14.36
N ASP A 135 -2.09 -27.73 14.19
CA ASP A 135 -2.23 -27.15 12.87
C ASP A 135 -0.89 -26.55 12.51
N ALA A 136 0.12 -27.40 12.61
CA ALA A 136 1.44 -27.13 12.07
C ALA A 136 1.40 -26.97 10.53
N GLY A 137 0.21 -27.09 9.91
CA GLY A 137 -0.06 -26.73 8.52
C GLY A 137 -0.72 -25.34 8.36
N SER A 138 -1.64 -24.92 9.23
CA SER A 138 -2.29 -23.61 9.08
C SER A 138 -1.53 -22.43 9.65
N ASP A 139 -0.65 -22.63 10.63
CA ASP A 139 0.26 -21.56 11.06
C ASP A 139 1.23 -21.22 9.92
N ASP A 140 1.76 -22.23 9.22
CA ASP A 140 2.59 -22.05 8.02
C ASP A 140 1.80 -21.40 6.86
N ASP A 141 0.54 -21.78 6.65
CA ASP A 141 -0.32 -21.12 5.65
C ASP A 141 -0.64 -19.67 6.03
N ALA A 142 -0.87 -19.38 7.33
CA ALA A 142 -1.10 -18.03 7.83
C ALA A 142 0.15 -17.17 7.65
N GLU A 143 1.33 -17.68 8.01
CA GLU A 143 2.60 -17.02 7.78
C GLU A 143 2.85 -16.77 6.28
N ALA A 144 2.57 -17.76 5.43
CA ALA A 144 2.66 -17.60 3.98
C ALA A 144 1.68 -16.55 3.45
N THR A 145 0.47 -16.44 4.01
CA THR A 145 -0.48 -15.38 3.63
C THR A 145 -0.03 -14.01 4.10
N ASN A 146 0.52 -13.90 5.32
CA ASN A 146 1.04 -12.65 5.85
C ASN A 146 2.23 -12.14 5.02
N LEU A 147 3.15 -13.02 4.65
CA LEU A 147 4.26 -12.67 3.75
C LEU A 147 3.76 -12.23 2.37
N LYS A 148 2.73 -12.88 1.81
CA LYS A 148 2.11 -12.45 0.54
C LYS A 148 1.47 -11.08 0.67
N ASN A 149 0.78 -10.81 1.78
CA ASN A 149 0.14 -9.54 2.07
C ASN A 149 1.18 -8.43 2.24
N ASP A 150 2.26 -8.69 2.98
CA ASP A 150 3.37 -7.75 3.15
C ASP A 150 4.06 -7.44 1.81
N LEU A 151 4.28 -8.44 0.96
CA LEU A 151 4.82 -8.22 -0.39
C LEU A 151 3.85 -7.40 -1.26
N ALA A 152 2.55 -7.63 -1.14
CA ALA A 152 1.54 -6.84 -1.83
C ALA A 152 1.54 -5.38 -1.33
N LEU A 153 1.63 -5.18 -0.02
CA LEU A 153 1.72 -3.86 0.62
C LEU A 153 3.00 -3.12 0.21
N GLN A 154 4.15 -3.78 0.22
CA GLN A 154 5.42 -3.20 -0.23
C GLN A 154 5.34 -2.76 -1.70
N ARG A 155 4.74 -3.57 -2.57
CA ARG A 155 4.49 -3.21 -3.97
C ARG A 155 3.56 -2.00 -4.08
N LEU A 156 2.46 -1.97 -3.33
CA LEU A 156 1.53 -0.85 -3.33
C LEU A 156 2.21 0.45 -2.92
N LEU A 157 2.95 0.46 -1.82
CA LEU A 157 3.63 1.67 -1.33
C LEU A 157 4.68 2.17 -2.33
N THR A 158 5.49 1.27 -2.89
CA THR A 158 6.56 1.62 -3.85
C THR A 158 6.02 2.04 -5.21
N GLU A 159 4.95 1.40 -5.69
CA GLU A 159 4.36 1.63 -7.01
C GLU A 159 3.21 2.65 -7.00
N SER A 160 2.80 3.16 -5.83
CA SER A 160 1.67 4.10 -5.64
C SER A 160 1.71 5.31 -6.57
N HIS A 161 2.90 5.85 -6.86
CA HIS A 161 3.09 6.98 -7.79
C HIS A 161 2.74 6.67 -9.25
N LEU A 162 2.64 5.38 -9.62
CA LEU A 162 2.21 4.91 -10.94
C LEU A 162 0.71 4.59 -10.98
N LEU A 163 0.06 4.49 -9.82
CA LEU A 163 -1.37 4.26 -9.69
C LEU A 163 -2.07 5.62 -9.60
N ASP A 164 -3.15 5.75 -10.34
CA ASP A 164 -4.06 6.89 -10.18
C ASP A 164 -4.97 6.58 -8.98
N PRO A 165 -5.21 7.52 -8.05
CA PRO A 165 -6.10 7.30 -6.90
C PRO A 165 -7.52 6.85 -7.30
N THR A 166 -7.95 7.12 -8.54
CA THR A 166 -9.26 6.74 -9.06
C THR A 166 -9.26 5.44 -9.86
N SER A 167 -8.09 4.87 -10.16
CA SER A 167 -7.95 3.70 -11.01
C SER A 167 -7.76 2.42 -10.20
N SER A 168 -7.93 1.27 -10.87
CA SER A 168 -7.77 -0.04 -10.26
C SER A 168 -6.38 -0.23 -9.65
N LEU A 169 -6.31 -0.93 -8.50
CA LEU A 169 -5.08 -1.15 -7.73
C LEU A 169 -4.00 -1.94 -8.48
N ASN A 170 -4.36 -2.60 -9.59
CA ASN A 170 -3.42 -3.31 -10.44
C ASN A 170 -2.98 -2.41 -11.60
N PRO A 171 -1.66 -2.17 -11.78
CA PRO A 171 -1.17 -1.34 -12.86
C PRO A 171 -1.42 -2.01 -14.21
N ALA A 172 -2.10 -1.30 -15.12
CA ALA A 172 -2.39 -1.77 -16.47
C ALA A 172 -1.50 -1.06 -17.53
N GLY A 173 -1.41 -1.65 -18.73
CA GLY A 173 -0.75 -1.05 -19.89
C GLY A 173 0.70 -0.61 -19.66
N SER A 174 1.01 0.66 -19.91
CA SER A 174 2.37 1.20 -19.76
C SER A 174 2.83 1.24 -18.29
N ASN A 175 1.92 1.46 -17.35
CA ASN A 175 2.23 1.47 -15.93
C ASN A 175 2.55 0.06 -15.43
N ARG A 176 1.99 -0.99 -16.06
CA ARG A 176 2.39 -2.39 -15.80
C ARG A 176 3.87 -2.61 -16.09
N HIS A 177 4.37 -2.09 -17.22
CA HIS A 177 5.78 -2.23 -17.59
C HIS A 177 6.71 -1.46 -16.63
N LYS A 178 6.31 -0.26 -16.21
CA LYS A 178 7.05 0.52 -15.21
C LYS A 178 7.08 -0.17 -13.84
N ALA A 179 5.94 -0.69 -13.39
CA ALA A 179 5.83 -1.45 -12.16
C ALA A 179 6.70 -2.72 -12.21
N MET A 180 6.69 -3.45 -13.33
CA MET A 180 7.58 -4.61 -13.52
C MET A 180 9.06 -4.24 -13.44
N ASP A 181 9.47 -3.12 -14.04
CA ASP A 181 10.86 -2.64 -13.96
C ASP A 181 11.25 -2.26 -12.52
N LEU A 182 10.37 -1.61 -11.76
CA LEU A 182 10.59 -1.33 -10.34
C LEU A 182 10.69 -2.60 -9.48
N ARG A 183 9.85 -3.61 -9.76
CA ARG A 183 9.92 -4.93 -9.08
C ARG A 183 11.23 -5.64 -9.37
N LEU A 184 11.77 -5.53 -10.58
CA LEU A 184 13.08 -6.10 -10.91
C LEU A 184 14.19 -5.36 -10.15
N GLN A 185 14.09 -4.03 -10.00
CA GLN A 185 15.05 -3.26 -9.21
C GLN A 185 14.99 -3.60 -7.72
N SER A 186 13.80 -3.78 -7.14
CA SER A 186 13.67 -4.18 -5.73
C SER A 186 14.20 -5.59 -5.46
N LEU A 187 14.13 -6.49 -6.44
CA LEU A 187 14.77 -7.81 -6.40
C LEU A 187 16.31 -7.75 -6.56
N GLY A 188 16.88 -6.60 -6.94
CA GLY A 188 18.33 -6.39 -7.01
C GLY A 188 18.88 -6.05 -8.39
N ALA A 189 18.05 -5.76 -9.40
CA ALA A 189 18.54 -5.26 -10.67
C ALA A 189 19.20 -3.88 -10.50
N LYS A 190 20.46 -3.75 -10.92
CA LYS A 190 21.25 -2.52 -10.75
C LYS A 190 20.85 -1.38 -11.69
N THR A 191 20.19 -1.70 -12.79
CA THR A 191 19.83 -0.76 -13.86
C THR A 191 18.39 -0.98 -14.28
N SER A 192 17.66 0.13 -14.50
CA SER A 192 16.32 0.14 -15.10
C SER A 192 16.40 -0.22 -16.58
N ILE A 193 15.49 -1.08 -17.04
CA ILE A 193 15.34 -1.44 -18.46
C ILE A 193 14.76 -0.27 -19.27
N LEU A 194 13.97 0.60 -18.61
CA LEU A 194 13.29 1.74 -19.24
C LEU A 194 14.18 2.98 -19.37
N LYS A 195 15.35 2.99 -18.72
CA LYS A 195 16.28 4.12 -18.77
C LYS A 195 17.00 4.17 -20.12
N GLN A 196 16.86 5.28 -20.82
CA GLN A 196 17.59 5.52 -22.06
C GLN A 196 19.10 5.71 -21.78
N GLU A 197 19.93 4.79 -22.26
CA GLU A 197 21.38 4.83 -22.03
C GLU A 197 22.09 5.90 -22.89
N LYS A 198 21.77 5.94 -24.20
CA LYS A 198 22.44 6.81 -25.16
C LYS A 198 21.64 8.10 -25.38
N MET A 199 22.17 9.20 -24.87
CA MET A 199 21.69 10.57 -25.11
C MET A 199 22.87 11.53 -25.30
N PRO A 200 22.77 12.54 -26.18
CA PRO A 200 23.74 13.62 -26.25
C PRO A 200 23.92 14.29 -24.88
N MET A 201 25.16 14.61 -24.53
CA MET A 201 25.51 15.14 -23.21
C MET A 201 24.79 16.45 -22.87
N SER A 202 24.56 17.32 -23.86
CA SER A 202 23.82 18.58 -23.70
C SER A 202 22.37 18.32 -23.25
N HIS A 203 21.65 17.42 -23.93
CA HIS A 203 20.28 17.07 -23.60
C HIS A 203 20.18 16.38 -22.24
N ARG A 204 21.10 15.45 -21.95
CA ARG A 204 21.14 14.75 -20.66
C ARG A 204 21.35 15.73 -19.51
N LYS A 205 22.30 16.67 -19.63
CA LYS A 205 22.54 17.73 -18.64
C LYS A 205 21.32 18.64 -18.50
N GLY A 206 20.69 19.02 -19.60
CA GLY A 206 19.49 19.87 -19.60
C GLY A 206 18.29 19.22 -18.89
N ILE A 207 18.03 17.94 -19.14
CA ILE A 207 16.94 17.20 -18.48
C ILE A 207 17.18 17.09 -16.97
N VAL A 208 18.40 16.73 -16.56
CA VAL A 208 18.76 16.62 -15.14
C VAL A 208 18.66 17.98 -14.44
N ALA A 209 19.18 19.04 -15.06
CA ALA A 209 19.09 20.40 -14.51
C ALA A 209 17.64 20.89 -14.42
N LYS A 210 16.80 20.60 -15.41
CA LYS A 210 15.37 20.96 -15.39
C LYS A 210 14.61 20.18 -14.31
N ALA A 211 14.92 18.90 -14.14
CA ALA A 211 14.35 18.07 -13.08
C ALA A 211 14.72 18.63 -11.70
N SER A 212 16.01 18.93 -11.47
CA SER A 212 16.46 19.51 -10.19
C SER A 212 15.83 20.88 -9.94
N GLN A 213 15.75 21.75 -10.95
CA GLN A 213 15.08 23.05 -10.83
C GLN A 213 13.60 22.93 -10.49
N LYS A 214 12.88 21.96 -11.07
CA LYS A 214 11.45 21.73 -10.78
C LYS A 214 11.27 21.27 -9.33
N GLU A 215 12.12 20.37 -8.86
CA GLU A 215 12.10 19.92 -7.47
C GLU A 215 12.49 21.04 -6.49
N ASP A 216 13.51 21.85 -6.82
CA ASP A 216 13.93 22.97 -6.00
C ASP A 216 12.82 24.02 -5.86
N LYS A 217 12.09 24.31 -6.95
CA LYS A 217 10.90 25.17 -6.92
C LYS A 217 9.81 24.57 -6.03
N ARG A 218 9.42 23.31 -6.24
CA ARG A 218 8.43 22.61 -5.39
C ARG A 218 8.80 22.66 -3.90
N ARG A 219 10.09 22.50 -3.56
CA ARG A 219 10.56 22.56 -2.17
C ARG A 219 10.60 23.97 -1.61
N ARG A 220 10.94 24.99 -2.41
CA ARG A 220 10.89 26.40 -1.98
C ARG A 220 9.46 26.81 -1.71
N GLU A 221 8.57 26.57 -2.66
CA GLU A 221 7.13 26.85 -2.54
C GLU A 221 6.52 26.11 -1.34
N ALA A 222 6.85 24.82 -1.13
CA ALA A 222 6.37 24.08 0.03
C ALA A 222 6.90 24.65 1.36
N LYS A 223 8.17 25.10 1.42
CA LYS A 223 8.73 25.75 2.61
C LYS A 223 8.06 27.09 2.90
N GLU A 224 7.82 27.89 1.85
CA GLU A 224 7.15 29.18 1.95
C GLU A 224 5.68 29.02 2.39
N ASN A 225 5.01 27.96 1.91
CA ASN A 225 3.63 27.63 2.25
C ASN A 225 3.49 26.77 3.52
N GLY A 226 4.58 26.39 4.18
CA GLY A 226 4.55 25.53 5.38
C GLY A 226 4.13 24.07 5.14
N ILE A 227 4.17 23.57 3.90
CA ILE A 227 3.86 22.18 3.55
C ILE A 227 5.10 21.29 3.75
N ILE A 228 4.94 20.20 4.50
CA ILE A 228 6.02 19.23 4.75
C ILE A 228 6.11 18.24 3.57
N LEU A 229 7.29 18.15 2.96
CA LEU A 229 7.59 17.20 1.87
C LEU A 229 8.46 16.04 2.35
N GLU A 230 8.59 15.01 1.51
CA GLU A 230 9.47 13.88 1.75
C GLU A 230 10.94 14.29 1.96
N ALA A 231 11.58 13.68 2.96
CA ALA A 231 12.98 13.92 3.25
C ALA A 231 13.86 13.22 2.21
N LEU A 232 14.58 13.99 1.40
CA LEU A 232 15.57 13.44 0.49
C LEU A 232 16.75 12.85 1.26
N ARG A 233 17.05 11.58 0.99
CA ARG A 233 18.35 11.01 1.32
C ARG A 233 19.35 11.52 0.30
N LYS A 234 20.35 12.28 0.75
CA LYS A 234 21.47 12.67 -0.12
C LYS A 234 22.21 11.40 -0.51
N GLU A 235 22.37 11.16 -1.82
CA GLU A 235 23.22 10.08 -2.28
C GLU A 235 24.61 10.24 -1.66
N HIS A 236 25.08 9.20 -0.97
CA HIS A 236 26.39 9.21 -0.33
C HIS A 236 27.45 9.16 -1.41
N VAL A 237 27.84 10.32 -1.93
CA VAL A 237 29.05 10.44 -2.72
C VAL A 237 30.20 10.31 -1.72
N GLU A 238 30.88 9.15 -1.75
CA GLU A 238 32.07 8.92 -0.96
C GLU A 238 33.00 10.14 -1.07
N PRO A 239 33.19 10.90 0.03
CA PRO A 239 33.97 12.11 -0.03
C PRO A 239 35.40 11.71 -0.36
N LYS A 240 35.87 12.09 -1.56
CA LYS A 240 37.29 11.95 -1.90
C LYS A 240 38.08 12.62 -0.78
N LYS A 241 39.03 11.86 -0.20
CA LYS A 241 39.92 12.39 0.85
C LYS A 241 40.52 13.69 0.32
N ARG A 242 40.29 14.80 1.05
CA ARG A 242 40.88 16.09 0.68
C ARG A 242 42.39 15.91 0.59
N GLU A 243 42.98 16.39 -0.49
CA GLU A 243 44.42 16.39 -0.64
C GLU A 243 45.02 17.21 0.51
N ARG A 244 45.67 16.52 1.44
CA ARG A 244 46.50 17.16 2.45
C ARG A 244 47.79 17.48 1.73
N GLY A 245 47.97 18.74 1.33
CA GLY A 245 49.15 19.17 0.58
C GLY A 245 50.47 18.72 1.21
N VAL A 246 51.56 18.86 0.46
CA VAL A 246 52.89 18.48 0.93
C VAL A 246 53.43 19.57 1.86
N GLY A 247 53.85 19.22 3.07
CA GLY A 247 54.63 20.13 3.91
C GLY A 247 53.90 20.63 5.15
N GLY A 248 53.83 19.78 6.17
CA GLY A 248 53.88 20.25 7.55
C GLY A 248 55.36 20.45 7.95
N PRO A 249 55.67 21.37 8.87
CA PRO A 249 57.01 21.46 9.43
C PRO A 249 57.41 20.12 10.05
N GLY A 250 58.66 19.68 9.84
CA GLY A 250 59.18 18.41 10.36
C GLY A 250 59.37 18.38 11.87
N VAL A 251 59.17 19.52 12.55
CA VAL A 251 59.26 19.69 14.00
C VAL A 251 57.95 20.27 14.53
N GLY A 252 57.50 19.77 15.68
CA GLY A 252 56.29 20.27 16.35
C GLY A 252 54.98 20.01 15.60
N ARG A 253 53.91 20.66 16.07
CA ARG A 253 52.56 20.57 15.50
C ARG A 253 52.06 21.95 15.10
N PHE A 254 51.87 22.15 13.81
CA PHE A 254 51.25 23.36 13.29
C PHE A 254 49.72 23.29 13.50
N LYS A 255 49.18 24.18 14.32
CA LYS A 255 47.73 24.31 14.57
C LYS A 255 47.37 25.79 14.62
N ASN A 256 46.28 26.18 13.95
CA ASN A 256 45.75 27.56 13.99
C ASN A 256 46.78 28.64 13.65
N GLY A 257 47.70 28.38 12.71
CA GLY A 257 48.76 29.34 12.33
C GLY A 257 49.96 29.39 13.28
N ALA A 258 49.93 28.66 14.40
CA ALA A 258 51.01 28.60 15.37
C ALA A 258 51.75 27.25 15.30
N LEU A 259 53.09 27.32 15.35
CA LEU A 259 53.94 26.15 15.48
C LEU A 259 54.13 25.81 16.96
N ASN A 260 53.50 24.73 17.41
CA ASN A 260 53.68 24.26 18.78
C ASN A 260 54.86 23.31 18.86
N LEU A 261 55.94 23.74 19.51
CA LEU A 261 57.14 22.94 19.75
C LEU A 261 57.09 22.33 21.15
N SER A 262 57.44 21.05 21.28
CA SER A 262 57.63 20.44 22.59
C SER A 262 59.01 20.81 23.16
N GLN A 263 59.18 20.74 24.49
CA GLN A 263 60.50 20.92 25.12
C GLN A 263 61.56 19.96 24.55
N ARG A 264 61.15 18.77 24.09
CA ARG A 264 62.04 17.80 23.43
C ARG A 264 62.49 18.29 22.06
N ASP A 265 61.57 18.86 21.27
CA ASP A 265 61.89 19.43 19.97
C ASP A 265 62.88 20.60 20.15
N VAL A 266 62.61 21.47 21.12
CA VAL A 266 63.51 22.58 21.48
C VAL A 266 64.88 22.04 21.92
N ALA A 267 64.93 21.05 22.82
CA ALA A 267 66.18 20.46 23.30
C ALA A 267 66.99 19.77 22.19
N SER A 268 66.31 19.12 21.23
CA SER A 268 66.94 18.47 20.08
C SER A 268 67.57 19.47 19.10
N ILE A 269 66.94 20.64 18.91
CA ILE A 269 67.43 21.69 18.01
C ILE A 269 68.54 22.52 18.68
N THR A 270 68.39 22.82 19.97
CA THR A 270 69.32 23.64 20.75
C THR A 270 70.58 22.90 21.21
N GLY A 271 70.72 21.61 20.86
CA GLY A 271 71.90 20.81 21.23
C GLY A 271 72.00 20.46 22.72
N GLY A 272 70.96 20.78 23.50
CA GLY A 272 70.89 20.54 24.95
C GLY A 272 70.60 19.09 25.32
N SER A 273 71.21 18.11 24.65
CA SER A 273 71.17 16.72 25.11
C SER A 273 72.22 16.53 26.20
N ARG A 274 71.86 16.89 27.44
CA ARG A 274 72.55 16.34 28.61
C ARG A 274 72.24 14.84 28.68
N GLY A 275 73.25 14.05 28.31
CA GLY A 275 73.52 12.70 28.81
C GLY A 275 72.32 11.77 29.04
N GLY A 276 71.94 11.01 28.01
CA GLY A 276 71.09 9.82 28.14
C GLY A 276 71.91 8.53 28.06
N LYS A 277 72.56 8.18 29.17
CA LYS A 277 73.14 6.85 29.40
C LYS A 277 72.01 5.81 29.44
N GLY A 278 71.96 4.89 28.49
CA GLY A 278 71.15 3.67 28.65
C GLY A 278 70.72 3.01 27.34
N GLY A 279 71.36 1.88 27.00
CA GLY A 279 70.82 1.02 25.94
C GLY A 279 71.78 0.07 25.21
N LYS A 280 72.99 -0.19 25.72
CA LYS A 280 73.85 -1.27 25.17
C LYS A 280 73.33 -2.64 25.67
N ARG A 281 72.48 -3.29 24.88
CA ARG A 281 72.21 -4.75 24.84
C ARG A 281 71.72 -5.04 23.41
N GLY A 282 72.39 -5.77 22.51
CA GLY A 282 73.33 -6.85 22.69
C GLY A 282 72.59 -8.19 22.76
N ARG A 283 72.31 -8.80 21.59
CA ARG A 283 72.19 -10.25 21.25
C ARG A 283 71.40 -10.34 19.93
N ARG A 284 72.04 -10.84 18.87
CA ARG A 284 71.91 -12.20 18.31
C ARG A 284 70.49 -12.47 17.83
#